data_AF-A0A453TBJ8-F1
#
_entry.id   AF-A0A453TBJ8-F1
#
_cell.length_a   1.000
_cell.length_b   1.000
_cell.length_c   1.000
_cell.angle_alpha   90.00
_cell.angle_beta   90.00
_cell.angle_gamma   90.00
#
_symmetry.space_group_name_H-M   'P 1'
#
loop_
_entity.id
_entity.type
_entity.pdbx_description
1 polymer ?
#
loop_
_entity_poly.entity_id
_entity_poly.type
_entity_poly.pdbx_seq_one_letter_code
_entity_poly.pdbx_strand_id
1 'polypeptide(L)'
;MKMKASPVLTTLFAGAVGFFIGVSFPVDITPKLQCGILPWSSSFSRNTMLGRLWGAPFRNSSSGTPNATGSEPLVEVATARNPVEGAERRLPPGIVVSESDLHLRRLWGSPKQDSPARKYLLALAVGYGERANVNATVHKFSDNFDIVLFHYDGRTTEWDQEFEWSKKVTHVSARKQTKWWFAKRFLHPSIVAPYDYVFVWDEDLGVDNFAAEPYLDIVRRHGLEISQPGLDVTKGPAPTYYITARKNGSEMHKTDAGGEHCSDVGKRPCSGFVEVMAPVFSRDAWRCVWHMIQNDFVHAWGLDSNFWRCVDDPEEQIGVVDAQYLVHHAVPTLEGQVKACQYEEMFAFRSRVSRADKEVANGTSIQN
;
A
#
# COMPACT_ATOMS: atom_id res chain seq x y z
N MET A 1 60.29 22.79 22.63
CA MET A 1 59.83 22.99 21.24
C MET A 1 58.39 22.51 21.12
N LYS A 2 57.42 23.42 20.91
CA LYS A 2 56.02 23.03 20.64
C LYS A 2 55.88 22.86 19.12
N MET A 3 55.71 21.62 18.66
CA MET A 3 55.39 21.33 17.26
C MET A 3 53.96 21.81 16.98
N LYS A 4 53.80 22.80 16.09
CA LYS A 4 52.50 23.16 15.54
C LYS A 4 52.11 22.10 14.50
N ALA A 5 51.02 21.39 14.75
CA ALA A 5 50.43 20.50 13.77
C ALA A 5 49.90 21.32 12.58
N SER A 6 50.24 20.91 11.36
CA SER A 6 49.75 21.55 10.13
C SER A 6 48.25 21.27 9.99
N PRO A 7 47.39 22.30 9.86
CA PRO A 7 45.94 22.12 9.77
C PRO A 7 45.50 21.25 8.58
N VAL A 8 46.30 21.22 7.50
CA VAL A 8 46.04 20.36 6.33
C VAL A 8 46.16 18.88 6.68
N LEU A 9 47.12 18.51 7.56
CA LEU A 9 47.34 17.13 7.95
C LEU A 9 46.22 16.63 8.88
N THR A 10 45.65 17.53 9.70
CA THR A 10 44.51 17.22 10.57
C THR A 10 43.23 16.98 9.77
N THR A 11 42.98 17.77 8.71
CA THR A 11 41.80 17.60 7.85
C THR A 11 41.87 16.31 7.03
N LEU A 12 43.05 15.94 6.52
CA LEU A 12 43.24 14.69 5.78
C LEU A 12 43.06 13.45 6.67
N PHE A 13 43.54 13.51 7.93
CA PHE A 13 43.31 12.42 8.89
C PHE A 13 41.83 12.28 9.28
N ALA A 14 41.12 13.40 9.47
CA ALA A 14 39.69 13.37 9.79
C ALA A 14 38.84 12.82 8.62
N GLY A 15 39.18 13.18 7.37
CA GLY A 15 38.52 12.65 6.18
C GLY A 15 38.75 11.15 5.98
N ALA A 16 39.97 10.67 6.22
CA ALA A 16 40.29 9.25 6.12
C ALA A 16 39.57 8.41 7.19
N VAL A 17 39.54 8.87 8.45
CA VAL A 17 38.83 8.16 9.54
C VAL A 17 37.32 8.13 9.29
N GLY A 18 36.73 9.21 8.78
CA GLY A 18 35.32 9.26 8.40
C GLY A 18 34.96 8.27 7.28
N PHE A 19 35.83 8.13 6.28
CA PHE A 19 35.66 7.16 5.19
C PHE A 19 35.76 5.70 5.69
N PHE A 20 36.71 5.38 6.57
CA PHE A 20 36.88 4.03 7.09
C PHE A 20 35.75 3.59 8.05
N ILE A 21 35.16 4.51 8.83
CA ILE A 21 34.00 4.19 9.67
C ILE A 21 32.75 3.97 8.80
N GLY A 22 32.58 4.74 7.71
CA GLY A 22 31.45 4.58 6.78
C GLY A 22 31.45 3.29 5.96
N VAL A 23 32.62 2.72 5.68
CA VAL A 23 32.77 1.46 4.90
C VAL A 23 32.81 0.21 5.80
N SER A 24 33.10 0.36 7.10
CA SER A 24 33.26 -0.79 8.02
C SER A 24 31.97 -1.28 8.68
N PHE A 25 30.82 -0.63 8.42
CA PHE A 25 29.52 -1.07 8.92
C PHE A 25 28.49 -1.12 7.78
N PRO A 26 28.45 -2.20 6.97
CA PRO A 26 27.25 -2.49 6.21
C PRO A 26 26.14 -2.83 7.21
N VAL A 27 25.29 -1.85 7.48
CA VAL A 27 24.10 -2.03 8.31
C VAL A 27 23.05 -2.70 7.44
N ASP A 28 23.07 -4.04 7.39
CA ASP A 28 22.04 -4.89 6.77
C ASP A 28 20.80 -4.89 7.69
N ILE A 29 19.97 -3.84 7.65
CA ILE A 29 18.64 -3.82 8.28
C ILE A 29 17.61 -4.21 7.21
N THR A 30 17.64 -5.47 6.81
CA THR A 30 16.49 -6.13 6.18
C THR A 30 16.53 -7.60 6.56
N PRO A 31 15.45 -8.18 7.12
CA PRO A 31 15.36 -9.63 7.17
C PRO A 31 15.22 -10.11 5.72
N LYS A 32 16.25 -10.79 5.21
CA LYS A 32 16.16 -11.52 3.95
C LYS A 32 15.21 -12.69 4.18
N LEU A 33 13.98 -12.59 3.65
CA LEU A 33 13.14 -13.77 3.46
C LEU A 33 13.82 -14.65 2.42
N GLN A 34 14.44 -15.72 2.91
CA GLN A 34 15.10 -16.71 2.09
C GLN A 34 14.07 -17.80 1.78
N CYS A 35 13.54 -17.81 0.56
CA CYS A 35 12.71 -18.91 0.06
C CYS A 35 13.61 -20.12 -0.21
N GLY A 36 13.38 -21.23 0.51
CA GLY A 36 13.94 -22.53 0.15
C GLY A 36 14.31 -23.44 1.33
N ILE A 37 13.55 -24.53 1.44
CA ILE A 37 13.75 -25.74 2.27
C ILE A 37 13.41 -25.56 3.77
N LEU A 38 12.13 -25.75 4.11
CA LEU A 38 11.78 -26.32 5.42
C LEU A 38 11.34 -27.78 5.21
N PRO A 39 12.04 -28.76 5.82
CA PRO A 39 11.45 -30.06 6.04
C PRO A 39 10.42 -29.91 7.17
N TRP A 40 9.19 -30.30 6.87
CA TRP A 40 8.13 -30.51 7.83
C TRP A 40 8.64 -31.37 9.00
N SER A 41 8.74 -30.80 10.20
CA SER A 41 8.69 -31.58 11.44
C SER A 41 8.20 -30.72 12.60
N SER A 42 7.16 -31.23 13.26
CA SER A 42 6.55 -30.72 14.48
C SER A 42 7.47 -30.91 15.68
N SER A 43 7.78 -29.83 16.42
CA SER A 43 7.79 -29.88 17.89
C SER A 43 7.95 -28.50 18.53
N PHE A 44 7.08 -28.28 19.52
CA PHE A 44 7.09 -27.21 20.51
C PHE A 44 8.41 -27.21 21.31
N SER A 45 9.05 -26.05 21.47
CA SER A 45 9.78 -25.76 22.72
C SER A 45 10.01 -24.26 22.92
N ARG A 46 9.62 -23.79 24.11
CA ARG A 46 9.91 -22.46 24.67
C ARG A 46 11.35 -22.43 25.16
N ASN A 47 12.11 -21.38 24.83
CA ASN A 47 12.66 -20.47 25.84
C ASN A 47 13.46 -19.31 25.23
N THR A 48 13.23 -18.17 25.86
CA THR A 48 13.85 -16.86 25.69
C THR A 48 15.29 -16.79 26.21
N MET A 49 16.12 -15.96 25.59
CA MET A 49 17.17 -15.19 26.28
C MET A 49 17.58 -13.97 25.45
N LEU A 50 17.25 -12.78 25.94
CA LEU A 50 18.20 -11.67 26.15
C LEU A 50 17.43 -10.45 26.67
N GLY A 51 17.04 -10.54 27.94
CA GLY A 51 16.98 -9.37 28.80
C GLY A 51 18.38 -9.05 29.29
N ARG A 52 18.76 -7.77 29.25
CA ARG A 52 19.59 -7.07 30.25
C ARG A 52 19.96 -5.70 29.73
N LEU A 53 19.26 -4.69 30.24
CA LEU A 53 19.59 -3.26 30.33
C LEU A 53 18.26 -2.62 30.76
N TRP A 54 17.94 -2.39 32.03
CA TRP A 54 18.68 -1.57 32.98
C TRP A 54 18.47 -2.03 34.43
N GLY A 55 19.54 -1.95 35.22
CA GLY A 55 19.47 -1.87 36.68
C GLY A 55 20.29 -0.67 37.12
N ALA A 56 19.70 0.22 37.92
CA ALA A 56 20.41 1.17 38.76
C ALA A 56 19.81 1.11 40.17
N PRO A 57 20.62 1.25 41.24
CA PRO A 57 20.30 0.74 42.55
C PRO A 57 19.52 1.73 43.41
N PHE A 58 18.60 1.18 44.20
CA PHE A 58 18.00 1.85 45.35
C PHE A 58 19.09 2.17 46.40
N ARG A 59 19.16 3.41 46.85
CA ARG A 59 19.88 3.79 48.07
C ARG A 59 18.91 4.50 49.00
N ASN A 60 18.59 3.82 50.09
CA ASN A 60 17.66 4.23 51.13
C ASN A 60 18.43 5.01 52.20
N SER A 61 17.93 6.18 52.59
CA SER A 61 18.32 6.86 53.83
C SER A 61 17.05 7.32 54.55
N SER A 62 16.84 6.76 55.73
CA SER A 62 15.75 7.04 56.65
C SER A 62 16.12 8.20 57.60
N SER A 63 15.16 9.07 57.89
CA SER A 63 14.84 9.54 59.26
C SER A 63 13.74 10.62 59.25
N GLY A 64 12.75 10.45 60.15
CA GLY A 64 11.98 11.57 60.74
C GLY A 64 10.51 11.73 60.33
N THR A 65 9.59 11.06 61.05
CA THR A 65 8.19 11.47 61.29
C THR A 65 8.13 12.27 62.63
N PRO A 66 6.99 12.82 63.14
CA PRO A 66 5.57 12.64 62.76
C PRO A 66 4.61 13.87 62.86
N ASN A 67 3.35 13.62 62.46
CA ASN A 67 2.04 14.11 62.99
C ASN A 67 1.13 14.61 61.85
N ALA A 68 0.02 14.00 61.41
CA ALA A 68 -1.16 13.34 62.04
C ALA A 68 -2.42 14.23 61.92
N THR A 69 -3.37 13.77 61.09
CA THR A 69 -4.86 13.92 61.04
C THR A 69 -5.27 13.94 59.55
N GLY A 70 -6.14 13.11 58.97
CA GLY A 70 -7.11 12.14 59.47
C GLY A 70 -8.44 12.34 58.74
N SER A 71 -8.67 11.65 57.61
CA SER A 71 -9.97 11.10 57.16
C SER A 71 -9.82 10.36 55.81
N GLU A 72 -10.37 9.15 55.79
CA GLU A 72 -10.21 8.05 54.82
C GLU A 72 -10.81 8.31 53.42
N PRO A 73 -10.35 7.56 52.39
CA PRO A 73 -10.55 7.90 50.98
C PRO A 73 -11.79 7.25 50.34
N LEU A 74 -12.31 7.92 49.30
CA LEU A 74 -13.24 7.33 48.34
C LEU A 74 -12.60 6.08 47.70
N VAL A 75 -13.30 4.96 47.76
CA VAL A 75 -12.98 3.75 46.99
C VAL A 75 -13.28 4.03 45.52
N GLU A 76 -12.30 4.60 44.81
CA GLU A 76 -12.29 4.56 43.35
C GLU A 76 -11.77 3.16 42.96
N VAL A 77 -12.71 2.28 42.60
CA VAL A 77 -12.40 1.01 41.98
C VAL A 77 -11.62 1.33 40.70
N ALA A 78 -10.30 1.20 40.77
CA ALA A 78 -9.43 1.27 39.62
C ALA A 78 -9.78 0.11 38.68
N THR A 79 -10.77 0.33 37.82
CA THR A 79 -10.95 -0.46 36.60
C THR A 79 -9.62 -0.47 35.90
N ALA A 80 -9.05 -1.67 35.72
CA ALA A 80 -7.81 -1.90 35.01
C ALA A 80 -7.84 -1.10 33.69
N ARG A 81 -7.09 0.02 33.64
CA ARG A 81 -6.93 0.80 32.42
C ARG A 81 -6.25 -0.13 31.42
N ASN A 82 -6.95 -0.44 30.33
CA ASN A 82 -6.38 -1.15 29.20
C ASN A 82 -5.05 -0.51 28.81
N PRO A 83 -3.95 -1.28 28.72
CA PRO A 83 -2.69 -0.72 28.29
C PRO A 83 -2.81 -0.35 26.81
N VAL A 84 -2.41 0.88 26.49
CA VAL A 84 -2.43 1.53 25.16
C VAL A 84 -3.74 2.24 24.79
N GLU A 85 -4.17 3.18 25.62
CA GLU A 85 -4.70 4.43 25.06
C GLU A 85 -3.61 5.06 24.17
N GLY A 86 -3.97 5.47 22.95
CA GLY A 86 -3.02 5.81 21.90
C GLY A 86 -2.05 6.94 22.27
N ALA A 87 -0.80 6.79 21.83
CA ALA A 87 0.30 7.70 22.17
C ALA A 87 0.02 9.16 21.76
N GLU A 88 -0.86 9.38 20.79
CA GLU A 88 -1.33 10.69 20.34
C GLU A 88 -2.03 11.48 21.46
N ARG A 89 -2.63 10.81 22.45
CA ARG A 89 -3.27 11.46 23.61
C ARG A 89 -2.28 12.15 24.56
N ARG A 90 -0.98 11.90 24.39
CA ARG A 90 0.08 12.64 25.09
C ARG A 90 0.29 14.03 24.50
N LEU A 91 -0.26 14.33 23.32
CA LEU A 91 -0.17 15.64 22.69
C LEU A 91 -1.32 16.56 23.17
N PRO A 92 -1.08 17.87 23.26
CA PRO A 92 -2.15 18.84 23.52
C PRO A 92 -3.35 18.67 22.57
N PRO A 93 -4.59 18.83 23.09
CA PRO A 93 -5.79 18.80 22.26
C PRO A 93 -5.70 19.78 21.09
N GLY A 94 -6.10 19.35 19.90
CA GLY A 94 -6.10 20.17 18.68
C GLY A 94 -4.79 20.15 17.88
N ILE A 95 -3.73 19.47 18.33
CA ILE A 95 -2.50 19.30 17.55
C ILE A 95 -2.59 18.10 16.58
N VAL A 96 -3.29 17.05 16.98
CA VAL A 96 -3.36 15.81 16.20
C VAL A 96 -4.30 16.02 15.00
N VAL A 97 -3.74 15.88 13.80
CA VAL A 97 -4.49 15.78 12.55
C VAL A 97 -4.46 14.31 12.12
N SER A 98 -5.64 13.73 11.92
CA SER A 98 -5.77 12.29 11.65
C SER A 98 -5.45 11.90 10.21
N GLU A 99 -5.41 12.85 9.29
CA GLU A 99 -5.31 12.63 7.85
C GLU A 99 -4.20 13.49 7.22
N SER A 100 -3.69 13.02 6.08
CA SER A 100 -2.69 13.69 5.24
C SER A 100 -3.04 13.45 3.77
N ASP A 101 -2.24 14.00 2.86
CA ASP A 101 -2.33 13.79 1.40
C ASP A 101 -0.94 13.51 0.80
N LEU A 102 -0.91 13.17 -0.51
CA LEU A 102 0.31 13.07 -1.33
C LEU A 102 0.54 14.35 -2.15
N HIS A 103 -0.17 15.43 -1.84
CA HIS A 103 -0.06 16.68 -2.58
C HIS A 103 1.26 17.38 -2.24
N LEU A 104 2.02 17.75 -3.28
CA LEU A 104 3.30 18.43 -3.09
C LEU A 104 3.07 19.90 -2.66
N ARG A 105 3.61 20.26 -1.49
CA ARG A 105 3.50 21.60 -0.92
C ARG A 105 4.77 22.40 -1.16
N ARG A 106 4.64 23.73 -1.23
CA ARG A 106 5.80 24.62 -1.37
C ARG A 106 6.66 24.57 -0.10
N LEU A 107 7.97 24.76 -0.27
CA LEU A 107 8.93 24.74 0.85
C LEU A 107 8.83 25.96 1.78
N TRP A 108 8.32 27.09 1.29
CA TRP A 108 8.17 28.32 2.07
C TRP A 108 6.95 29.14 1.62
N GLY A 109 6.50 30.05 2.48
CA GLY A 109 5.34 30.91 2.24
C GLY A 109 4.11 30.46 3.04
N SER A 110 2.94 31.03 2.72
CA SER A 110 1.69 30.67 3.39
C SER A 110 1.06 29.44 2.71
N PRO A 111 0.70 28.38 3.47
CA PRO A 111 -0.01 27.21 2.92
C PRO A 111 -1.34 27.55 2.25
N LYS A 112 -1.96 28.69 2.59
CA LYS A 112 -3.20 29.16 1.96
C LYS A 112 -3.03 29.54 0.49
N GLN A 113 -1.79 29.71 0.02
CA GLN A 113 -1.49 30.01 -1.38
C GLN A 113 -1.05 28.74 -2.13
N ASP A 114 -1.04 27.57 -1.50
CA ASP A 114 -0.82 26.31 -2.21
C ASP A 114 -2.05 26.01 -3.07
N SER A 115 -1.83 25.28 -4.16
CA SER A 115 -2.93 24.75 -4.95
C SER A 115 -3.86 23.90 -4.07
N PRO A 116 -5.17 23.89 -4.33
CA PRO A 116 -6.06 23.01 -3.60
C PRO A 116 -5.64 21.56 -3.79
N ALA A 117 -5.82 20.75 -2.73
CA ALA A 117 -5.60 19.32 -2.81
C ALA A 117 -6.39 18.72 -3.97
N ARG A 118 -5.75 17.81 -4.69
CA ARG A 118 -6.36 17.14 -5.83
C ARG A 118 -7.42 16.15 -5.35
N LYS A 119 -8.41 15.88 -6.20
CA LYS A 119 -9.57 15.05 -5.82
C LYS A 119 -9.32 13.57 -6.01
N TYR A 120 -8.41 13.20 -6.89
CA TYR A 120 -8.18 11.81 -7.27
C TYR A 120 -6.69 11.48 -7.19
N LEU A 121 -6.37 10.20 -7.07
CA LEU A 121 -4.99 9.72 -7.00
C LEU A 121 -4.74 8.66 -8.08
N LEU A 122 -3.64 8.80 -8.81
CA LEU A 122 -3.07 7.75 -9.64
C LEU A 122 -1.78 7.21 -9.02
N ALA A 123 -1.77 5.92 -8.66
CA ALA A 123 -0.61 5.18 -8.23
C ALA A 123 -0.18 4.21 -9.33
N LEU A 124 1.07 4.32 -9.80
CA LEU A 124 1.64 3.47 -10.84
C LEU A 124 2.88 2.76 -10.30
N ALA A 125 2.96 1.44 -10.47
CA ALA A 125 4.22 0.71 -10.30
C ALA A 125 5.02 0.78 -11.59
N VAL A 126 6.20 1.41 -11.55
CA VAL A 126 6.93 1.79 -12.74
C VAL A 126 8.39 1.32 -12.76
N GLY A 127 8.85 1.01 -13.96
CA GLY A 127 10.24 0.85 -14.35
C GLY A 127 10.55 1.72 -15.56
N TYR A 128 11.76 2.26 -15.62
CA TYR A 128 12.17 3.18 -16.68
C TYR A 128 12.14 2.55 -18.10
N GLY A 129 12.12 1.21 -18.19
CA GLY A 129 11.93 0.49 -19.45
C GLY A 129 10.62 0.86 -20.16
N GLU A 130 9.53 1.03 -19.39
CA GLU A 130 8.18 1.33 -19.89
C GLU A 130 7.82 2.81 -19.80
N ARG A 131 8.81 3.70 -19.59
CA ARG A 131 8.58 5.14 -19.39
C ARG A 131 7.78 5.83 -20.50
N ALA A 132 7.88 5.35 -21.75
CA ALA A 132 7.12 5.90 -22.87
C ALA A 132 5.62 5.61 -22.71
N ASN A 133 5.28 4.40 -22.24
CA ASN A 133 3.91 4.02 -21.96
C ASN A 133 3.38 4.75 -20.71
N VAL A 134 4.18 4.83 -19.64
CA VAL A 134 3.83 5.65 -18.46
C VAL A 134 3.59 7.11 -18.82
N ASN A 135 4.42 7.69 -19.69
CA ASN A 135 4.21 9.05 -20.19
C ASN A 135 2.87 9.17 -20.94
N ALA A 136 2.52 8.22 -21.81
CA ALA A 136 1.22 8.21 -22.47
C ALA A 136 0.06 8.11 -21.47
N THR A 137 0.19 7.25 -20.45
CA THR A 137 -0.76 7.08 -19.35
C THR A 137 -0.99 8.38 -18.59
N VAL A 138 0.07 9.04 -18.11
CA VAL A 138 -0.03 10.29 -17.33
C VAL A 138 -0.79 11.39 -18.09
N HIS A 139 -0.63 11.48 -19.41
CA HIS A 139 -1.34 12.47 -20.23
C HIS A 139 -2.85 12.20 -20.39
N LYS A 140 -3.36 11.05 -19.93
CA LYS A 140 -4.81 10.77 -19.88
C LYS A 140 -5.49 11.26 -18.60
N PHE A 141 -4.72 11.78 -17.64
CA PHE A 141 -5.21 12.27 -16.36
C PHE A 141 -5.17 13.80 -16.32
N SER A 142 -6.21 14.39 -15.74
CA SER A 142 -6.34 15.84 -15.63
C SER A 142 -5.53 16.39 -14.45
N ASP A 143 -5.50 17.71 -14.32
CA ASP A 143 -4.98 18.38 -13.13
C ASP A 143 -5.76 18.04 -11.85
N ASN A 144 -6.89 17.32 -11.89
CA ASN A 144 -7.58 16.87 -10.68
C ASN A 144 -6.93 15.66 -10.01
N PHE A 145 -5.84 15.15 -10.56
CA PHE A 145 -5.09 14.00 -10.05
C PHE A 145 -3.78 14.42 -9.40
N ASP A 146 -3.53 13.94 -8.19
CA ASP A 146 -2.17 13.72 -7.74
C ASP A 146 -1.68 12.38 -8.33
N ILE A 147 -0.38 12.29 -8.60
CA ILE A 147 0.23 11.10 -9.16
C ILE A 147 1.37 10.68 -8.25
N VAL A 148 1.46 9.38 -7.98
CA VAL A 148 2.59 8.75 -7.30
C VAL A 148 3.15 7.62 -8.13
N LEU A 149 4.46 7.69 -8.36
CA LEU A 149 5.22 6.68 -9.09
C LEU A 149 5.99 5.80 -8.11
N PHE A 150 5.76 4.50 -8.16
CA PHE A 150 6.42 3.48 -7.36
C PHE A 150 7.51 2.79 -8.18
N HIS A 151 8.75 3.26 -8.04
CA HIS A 151 9.90 2.82 -8.82
C HIS A 151 10.47 1.52 -8.26
N TYR A 152 10.21 0.42 -8.95
CA TYR A 152 10.72 -0.90 -8.55
C TYR A 152 12.15 -1.16 -9.05
N ASP A 153 12.64 -0.36 -10.00
CA ASP A 153 13.99 -0.44 -10.57
C ASP A 153 15.01 0.47 -9.87
N GLY A 154 14.51 1.40 -9.05
CA GLY A 154 15.31 2.38 -8.33
C GLY A 154 15.80 3.57 -9.16
N ARG A 155 15.17 3.85 -10.31
CA ARG A 155 15.55 4.93 -11.23
C ARG A 155 14.54 6.07 -11.16
N THR A 156 14.93 7.19 -10.55
CA THR A 156 14.06 8.36 -10.39
C THR A 156 14.59 9.57 -11.15
N THR A 157 15.90 9.82 -11.08
CA THR A 157 16.55 10.99 -11.70
C THR A 157 16.34 11.08 -13.21
N GLU A 158 16.37 9.95 -13.91
CA GLU A 158 16.25 9.91 -15.37
C GLU A 158 14.86 10.34 -15.86
N TRP A 159 13.82 10.16 -15.03
CA TRP A 159 12.48 10.64 -15.34
C TRP A 159 12.42 12.17 -15.38
N ASP A 160 13.03 12.84 -14.40
CA ASP A 160 13.05 14.31 -14.31
C ASP A 160 13.87 14.96 -15.42
N GLN A 161 14.82 14.23 -16.00
CA GLN A 161 15.63 14.69 -17.13
C GLN A 161 14.85 14.65 -18.44
N GLU A 162 13.95 13.67 -18.61
CA GLU A 162 13.21 13.44 -19.84
C GLU A 162 11.81 14.09 -19.82
N PHE A 163 11.16 14.14 -18.66
CA PHE A 163 9.77 14.53 -18.51
C PHE A 163 9.58 15.66 -17.50
N GLU A 164 9.16 16.84 -17.95
CA GLU A 164 8.90 17.99 -17.05
C GLU A 164 7.75 17.75 -16.07
N TRP A 165 6.78 16.90 -16.41
CA TRP A 165 5.71 16.54 -15.50
C TRP A 165 6.19 15.68 -14.33
N SER A 166 7.29 14.92 -14.50
CA SER A 166 7.88 14.06 -13.45
C SER A 166 8.24 14.88 -12.21
N LYS A 167 8.76 16.09 -12.40
CA LYS A 167 9.14 17.01 -11.32
C LYS A 167 7.94 17.48 -10.46
N LYS A 168 6.72 17.21 -10.89
CA LYS A 168 5.46 17.65 -10.25
C LYS A 168 4.69 16.50 -9.60
N VAL A 169 5.23 15.28 -9.63
CA VAL A 169 4.58 14.09 -9.06
C VAL A 169 5.42 13.53 -7.92
N THR A 170 4.82 12.67 -7.10
CA THR A 170 5.53 12.05 -5.97
C THR A 170 6.25 10.79 -6.44
N HIS A 171 7.53 10.62 -6.09
CA HIS A 171 8.32 9.43 -6.41
C HIS A 171 8.63 8.66 -5.13
N VAL A 172 8.35 7.35 -5.12
CA VAL A 172 8.78 6.42 -4.08
C VAL A 172 9.57 5.30 -4.73
N SER A 173 10.77 5.01 -4.24
CA SER A 173 11.68 4.06 -4.88
C SER A 173 12.11 2.98 -3.90
N ALA A 174 11.85 1.72 -4.25
CA ALA A 174 12.32 0.55 -3.51
C ALA A 174 12.58 -0.60 -4.51
N ARG A 175 13.83 -1.03 -4.61
CA ARG A 175 14.24 -2.01 -5.62
C ARG A 175 13.56 -3.36 -5.39
N LYS A 176 13.12 -3.98 -6.50
CA LYS A 176 12.53 -5.33 -6.53
C LYS A 176 11.30 -5.49 -5.63
N GLN A 177 10.55 -4.41 -5.43
CA GLN A 177 9.24 -4.43 -4.78
C GLN A 177 8.14 -4.23 -5.82
N THR A 178 6.99 -4.86 -5.62
CA THR A 178 5.84 -4.82 -6.52
C THR A 178 4.82 -3.75 -6.09
N LYS A 179 3.86 -3.47 -6.98
CA LYS A 179 2.74 -2.53 -6.77
C LYS A 179 2.09 -2.63 -5.39
N TRP A 180 1.69 -3.83 -4.98
CA TRP A 180 0.94 -4.04 -3.74
C TRP A 180 1.81 -3.89 -2.48
N TRP A 181 3.11 -4.15 -2.56
CA TRP A 181 4.04 -3.86 -1.47
C TRP A 181 4.11 -2.36 -1.18
N PHE A 182 4.22 -1.55 -2.23
CA PHE A 182 4.19 -0.09 -2.13
C PHE A 182 2.85 0.41 -1.64
N ALA A 183 1.75 -0.06 -2.25
CA ALA A 183 0.41 0.35 -1.89
C ALA A 183 0.11 0.11 -0.40
N LYS A 184 0.52 -1.04 0.15
CA LYS A 184 0.37 -1.33 1.59
C LYS A 184 1.09 -0.32 2.49
N ARG A 185 2.23 0.23 2.06
CA ARG A 185 3.11 1.06 2.89
C ARG A 185 2.90 2.56 2.69
N PHE A 186 2.53 2.98 1.49
CA PHE A 186 2.49 4.39 1.11
C PHE A 186 1.08 4.91 0.79
N LEU A 187 0.09 4.03 0.62
CA LEU A 187 -1.30 4.40 0.39
C LEU A 187 -2.18 4.08 1.61
N HIS A 188 -1.69 4.41 2.81
CA HIS A 188 -2.46 4.20 4.04
C HIS A 188 -3.80 4.95 3.99
N PRO A 189 -4.91 4.39 4.53
CA PRO A 189 -6.22 5.01 4.57
C PRO A 189 -6.25 6.47 5.00
N SER A 190 -5.44 6.85 5.99
CA SER A 190 -5.34 8.24 6.46
C SER A 190 -4.55 9.17 5.54
N ILE A 191 -3.68 8.64 4.67
CA ILE A 191 -2.89 9.41 3.70
C ILE A 191 -3.69 9.64 2.42
N VAL A 192 -4.57 8.70 2.06
CA VAL A 192 -5.37 8.82 0.84
C VAL A 192 -6.82 9.21 1.10
N ALA A 193 -7.19 9.45 2.37
CA ALA A 193 -8.51 9.89 2.79
C ALA A 193 -9.03 11.14 2.05
N PRO A 194 -8.19 12.09 1.59
CA PRO A 194 -8.69 13.23 0.82
C PRO A 194 -9.13 12.90 -0.61
N TYR A 195 -8.70 11.77 -1.18
CA TYR A 195 -9.03 11.40 -2.55
C TYR A 195 -10.37 10.67 -2.62
N ASP A 196 -11.23 11.03 -3.57
CA ASP A 196 -12.52 10.38 -3.81
C ASP A 196 -12.34 9.02 -4.50
N TYR A 197 -11.36 8.95 -5.41
CA TYR A 197 -10.99 7.73 -6.15
C TYR A 197 -9.47 7.53 -6.19
N VAL A 198 -9.05 6.28 -6.05
CA VAL A 198 -7.65 5.83 -6.06
C VAL A 198 -7.47 4.80 -7.16
N PHE A 199 -6.68 5.14 -8.17
CA PHE A 199 -6.27 4.27 -9.27
C PHE A 199 -4.96 3.58 -8.87
N VAL A 200 -4.91 2.25 -8.95
CA VAL A 200 -3.70 1.47 -8.56
C VAL A 200 -3.30 0.57 -9.72
N TRP A 201 -2.57 1.14 -10.68
CA TRP A 201 -2.39 0.55 -12.00
C TRP A 201 -0.98 -0.01 -12.22
N ASP A 202 -0.89 -1.03 -13.07
CA ASP A 202 0.37 -1.47 -13.69
C ASP A 202 0.77 -0.51 -14.83
N GLU A 203 2.04 -0.54 -15.21
CA GLU A 203 2.58 0.40 -16.21
C GLU A 203 2.47 -0.05 -17.66
N ASP A 204 2.12 -1.31 -17.93
CA ASP A 204 2.12 -1.93 -19.26
C ASP A 204 0.73 -1.93 -19.92
N LEU A 205 -0.02 -0.85 -19.67
CA LEU A 205 -1.37 -0.61 -20.15
C LEU A 205 -1.37 0.40 -21.30
N GLY A 206 -1.81 -0.02 -22.49
CA GLY A 206 -2.06 0.86 -23.62
C GLY A 206 -3.35 1.66 -23.41
N VAL A 207 -3.23 3.00 -23.40
CA VAL A 207 -4.29 3.94 -22.97
C VAL A 207 -4.93 4.74 -24.10
N ASP A 208 -4.73 4.35 -25.37
CA ASP A 208 -5.18 5.14 -26.52
C ASP A 208 -6.68 5.51 -26.45
N ASN A 209 -7.51 4.57 -25.97
CA ASN A 209 -8.96 4.68 -25.91
C ASN A 209 -9.49 5.00 -24.50
N PHE A 210 -8.61 5.51 -23.63
CA PHE A 210 -8.95 5.87 -22.25
C PHE A 210 -8.76 7.37 -22.01
N ALA A 211 -9.66 7.93 -21.20
CA ALA A 211 -9.58 9.25 -20.60
C ALA A 211 -10.19 9.20 -19.18
N ALA A 212 -9.48 9.74 -18.18
CA ALA A 212 -9.83 9.54 -16.78
C ALA A 212 -11.13 10.22 -16.34
N GLU A 213 -11.40 11.45 -16.82
CA GLU A 213 -12.62 12.18 -16.44
C GLU A 213 -13.90 11.52 -17.01
N PRO A 214 -14.00 11.20 -18.33
CA PRO A 214 -15.14 10.43 -18.85
C PRO A 214 -15.33 9.08 -18.15
N TYR A 215 -14.24 8.40 -17.79
CA TYR A 215 -14.30 7.15 -17.02
C TYR A 215 -14.95 7.38 -15.65
N LEU A 216 -14.48 8.36 -14.88
CA LEU A 216 -15.03 8.68 -13.56
C LEU A 216 -16.49 9.14 -13.62
N ASP A 217 -16.90 9.79 -14.70
CA ASP A 217 -18.31 10.17 -14.90
C ASP A 217 -19.22 8.94 -15.03
N ILE A 218 -18.77 7.88 -15.70
CA ILE A 218 -19.49 6.60 -15.77
C ILE A 218 -19.50 5.93 -14.40
N VAL A 219 -18.34 5.83 -13.74
CA VAL A 219 -18.19 5.23 -12.41
C VAL A 219 -19.17 5.84 -11.41
N ARG A 220 -19.26 7.18 -11.36
CA ARG A 220 -20.21 7.89 -10.47
C ARG A 220 -21.67 7.66 -10.85
N ARG A 221 -22.01 7.75 -12.14
CA ARG A 221 -23.41 7.58 -12.60
C ARG A 221 -23.96 6.19 -12.27
N HIS A 222 -23.11 5.17 -12.30
CA HIS A 222 -23.51 3.79 -12.02
C HIS A 222 -23.23 3.34 -10.57
N GLY A 223 -22.74 4.25 -9.70
CA GLY A 223 -22.50 3.96 -8.28
C GLY A 223 -21.43 2.88 -8.06
N LEU A 224 -20.40 2.84 -8.91
CA LEU A 224 -19.33 1.85 -8.79
C LEU A 224 -18.31 2.27 -7.72
N GLU A 225 -18.13 1.41 -6.73
CA GLU A 225 -17.17 1.58 -5.64
C GLU A 225 -15.82 0.91 -5.98
N ILE A 226 -15.86 -0.18 -6.76
CA ILE A 226 -14.66 -0.85 -7.29
C ILE A 226 -14.87 -1.04 -8.78
N SER A 227 -13.95 -0.54 -9.59
CA SER A 227 -14.10 -0.63 -11.04
C SER A 227 -12.78 -0.75 -11.76
N GLN A 228 -12.84 -1.05 -13.05
CA GLN A 228 -11.70 -0.92 -13.95
C GLN A 228 -12.17 -0.54 -15.36
N PRO A 229 -11.29 0.00 -16.20
CA PRO A 229 -11.50 0.05 -17.64
C PRO A 229 -11.68 -1.37 -18.22
N GLY A 230 -12.48 -1.49 -19.28
CA GLY A 230 -12.57 -2.73 -20.05
C GLY A 230 -11.25 -3.08 -20.74
N LEU A 231 -10.98 -4.37 -20.95
CA LEU A 231 -9.81 -4.82 -21.70
C LEU A 231 -10.17 -5.12 -23.15
N ASP A 232 -9.40 -4.54 -24.07
CA ASP A 232 -9.50 -4.88 -25.50
C ASP A 232 -8.93 -6.28 -25.75
N VAL A 233 -9.77 -7.20 -26.20
CA VAL A 233 -9.37 -8.58 -26.53
C VAL A 233 -8.84 -8.73 -27.95
N THR A 234 -8.91 -7.67 -28.77
CA THR A 234 -8.45 -7.69 -30.17
C THR A 234 -6.98 -7.30 -30.32
N LYS A 235 -6.38 -6.74 -29.26
CA LYS A 235 -4.99 -6.28 -29.21
C LYS A 235 -4.33 -6.76 -27.93
N GLY A 236 -3.08 -7.19 -28.02
CA GLY A 236 -2.37 -7.78 -26.88
C GLY A 236 -2.76 -9.24 -26.61
N PRO A 237 -2.30 -9.81 -25.50
CA PRO A 237 -2.67 -11.17 -25.10
C PRO A 237 -4.10 -11.22 -24.57
N ALA A 238 -4.69 -12.41 -24.66
CA ALA A 238 -6.00 -12.65 -24.09
C ALA A 238 -6.01 -12.40 -22.56
N PRO A 239 -7.05 -11.73 -22.02
CA PRO A 239 -7.20 -11.56 -20.58
C PRO A 239 -7.24 -12.91 -19.87
N THR A 240 -6.68 -12.98 -18.66
CA THR A 240 -6.84 -14.16 -17.79
C THR A 240 -8.30 -14.28 -17.33
N TYR A 241 -8.96 -13.17 -17.02
CA TYR A 241 -10.34 -13.14 -16.59
C TYR A 241 -11.21 -12.50 -17.66
N TYR A 242 -11.89 -13.29 -18.50
CA TYR A 242 -12.72 -12.76 -19.59
C TYR A 242 -13.86 -11.85 -19.14
N ILE A 243 -14.26 -11.90 -17.87
CA ILE A 243 -15.21 -10.94 -17.29
C ILE A 243 -14.68 -9.50 -17.32
N THR A 244 -13.37 -9.27 -17.46
CA THR A 244 -12.80 -7.92 -17.61
C THR A 244 -12.69 -7.46 -19.06
N ALA A 245 -13.04 -8.33 -20.03
CA ALA A 245 -13.03 -8.00 -21.44
C ALA A 245 -14.14 -6.98 -21.74
N ARG A 246 -13.81 -5.96 -22.54
CA ARG A 246 -14.79 -4.94 -22.92
C ARG A 246 -15.93 -5.56 -23.74
N LYS A 247 -17.15 -5.07 -23.53
CA LYS A 247 -18.32 -5.39 -24.35
C LYS A 247 -18.58 -4.30 -25.39
N ASN A 248 -18.58 -4.68 -26.66
CA ASN A 248 -18.92 -3.75 -27.74
C ASN A 248 -20.40 -3.33 -27.65
N GLY A 249 -20.67 -2.03 -27.74
CA GLY A 249 -22.03 -1.49 -27.70
C GLY A 249 -22.61 -1.33 -26.28
N SER A 250 -21.85 -1.65 -25.23
CA SER A 250 -22.18 -1.31 -23.85
C SER A 250 -21.31 -0.14 -23.37
N GLU A 251 -21.83 0.65 -22.43
CA GLU A 251 -21.05 1.67 -21.74
C GLU A 251 -20.24 1.06 -20.57
N MET A 252 -20.83 0.09 -19.88
CA MET A 252 -20.24 -0.64 -18.76
C MET A 252 -20.94 -1.98 -18.56
N HIS A 253 -20.32 -2.90 -17.82
CA HIS A 253 -20.99 -4.11 -17.33
C HIS A 253 -20.49 -4.50 -15.93
N LYS A 254 -21.34 -5.17 -15.16
CA LYS A 254 -21.01 -5.70 -13.82
C LYS A 254 -20.72 -7.20 -13.86
N THR A 255 -21.42 -7.89 -14.76
CA THR A 255 -21.36 -9.34 -14.93
C THR A 255 -21.17 -9.74 -16.39
N ASP A 256 -20.88 -11.03 -16.61
CA ASP A 256 -20.88 -11.82 -17.86
C ASP A 256 -19.78 -11.61 -18.92
N ALA A 257 -18.70 -12.38 -18.76
CA ALA A 257 -18.30 -13.45 -19.68
C ALA A 257 -17.76 -14.61 -18.80
N GLY A 258 -18.37 -15.79 -18.89
CA GLY A 258 -17.85 -16.98 -18.22
C GLY A 258 -16.58 -17.50 -18.90
N GLY A 259 -15.66 -18.06 -18.14
CA GLY A 259 -14.42 -18.64 -18.64
C GLY A 259 -13.85 -19.67 -17.67
N GLU A 260 -12.69 -20.26 -17.96
CA GLU A 260 -12.06 -21.26 -17.08
C GLU A 260 -11.84 -20.71 -15.65
N HIS A 261 -11.43 -19.44 -15.54
CA HIS A 261 -11.17 -18.78 -14.27
C HIS A 261 -12.42 -18.21 -13.58
N CYS A 262 -13.54 -18.11 -14.29
CA CYS A 262 -14.84 -17.67 -13.76
C CYS A 262 -15.96 -18.50 -14.40
N SER A 263 -16.13 -19.73 -13.90
CA SER A 263 -17.07 -20.71 -14.45
C SER A 263 -18.53 -20.45 -14.06
N ASP A 264 -18.76 -19.76 -12.94
CA ASP A 264 -20.08 -19.39 -12.44
C ASP A 264 -20.14 -17.89 -12.16
N VAL A 265 -20.61 -17.13 -13.15
CA VAL A 265 -20.76 -15.66 -13.06
C VAL A 265 -21.82 -15.23 -12.04
N GLY A 266 -22.68 -16.13 -11.57
CA GLY A 266 -23.64 -15.86 -10.50
C GLY A 266 -23.07 -16.01 -9.10
N LYS A 267 -21.80 -16.44 -8.97
CA LYS A 267 -21.15 -16.64 -7.67
C LYS A 267 -19.93 -15.75 -7.50
N ARG A 268 -19.76 -15.27 -6.28
CA ARG A 268 -18.56 -14.54 -5.86
C ARG A 268 -17.31 -15.41 -6.02
N PRO A 269 -16.20 -14.84 -6.53
CA PRO A 269 -16.03 -13.42 -6.86
C PRO A 269 -16.51 -13.01 -8.26
N CYS A 270 -16.98 -13.94 -9.10
CA CYS A 270 -17.30 -13.69 -10.51
C CYS A 270 -18.62 -12.93 -10.74
N SER A 271 -19.44 -12.72 -9.71
CA SER A 271 -20.63 -11.86 -9.77
C SER A 271 -20.33 -10.37 -9.60
N GLY A 272 -19.05 -10.01 -9.39
CA GLY A 272 -18.55 -8.64 -9.34
C GLY A 272 -17.02 -8.67 -9.25
N PHE A 273 -16.35 -8.68 -10.41
CA PHE A 273 -14.91 -8.92 -10.50
C PHE A 273 -14.17 -7.75 -11.18
N VAL A 274 -13.06 -7.36 -10.55
CA VAL A 274 -12.08 -6.41 -11.08
C VAL A 274 -10.70 -7.02 -10.81
N GLU A 275 -9.90 -7.13 -11.86
CA GLU A 275 -8.55 -7.69 -11.80
C GLU A 275 -7.59 -6.71 -11.11
N VAL A 276 -6.59 -7.26 -10.42
CA VAL A 276 -5.56 -6.47 -9.72
C VAL A 276 -4.72 -5.55 -10.63
N MET A 277 -4.79 -5.69 -11.95
CA MET A 277 -3.95 -4.98 -12.94
C MET A 277 -4.27 -3.48 -13.02
N ALA A 278 -5.54 -3.13 -13.28
CA ALA A 278 -5.98 -1.75 -13.48
C ALA A 278 -7.19 -1.35 -12.59
N PRO A 279 -7.22 -1.71 -11.29
CA PRO A 279 -8.34 -1.37 -10.43
C PRO A 279 -8.39 0.12 -10.09
N VAL A 280 -9.61 0.58 -9.86
CA VAL A 280 -9.96 1.89 -9.34
C VAL A 280 -10.92 1.69 -8.17
N PHE A 281 -10.56 2.27 -7.04
CA PHE A 281 -11.32 2.15 -5.80
C PHE A 281 -11.88 3.51 -5.41
N SER A 282 -13.11 3.54 -4.92
CA SER A 282 -13.58 4.66 -4.12
C SER A 282 -12.76 4.75 -2.83
N ARG A 283 -12.86 5.89 -2.15
CA ARG A 283 -12.26 6.10 -0.84
C ARG A 283 -12.59 4.98 0.15
N ASP A 284 -13.86 4.62 0.27
CA ASP A 284 -14.31 3.65 1.27
C ASP A 284 -13.94 2.21 0.91
N ALA A 285 -14.05 1.85 -0.38
CA ALA A 285 -13.56 0.57 -0.86
C ALA A 285 -12.05 0.42 -0.61
N TRP A 286 -11.25 1.47 -0.89
CA TRP A 286 -9.82 1.46 -0.64
C TRP A 286 -9.48 1.27 0.84
N ARG A 287 -10.23 1.90 1.76
CA ARG A 287 -10.02 1.72 3.21
C ARG A 287 -10.13 0.25 3.59
N CYS A 288 -11.09 -0.48 3.05
CA CYS A 288 -11.22 -1.93 3.28
C CYS A 288 -10.11 -2.72 2.56
N VAL A 289 -9.87 -2.47 1.27
CA VAL A 289 -8.87 -3.20 0.47
C VAL A 289 -7.48 -3.05 1.06
N TRP A 290 -7.12 -1.88 1.58
CA TRP A 290 -5.84 -1.66 2.23
C TRP A 290 -5.62 -2.59 3.44
N HIS A 291 -6.67 -2.86 4.23
CA HIS A 291 -6.60 -3.80 5.36
C HIS A 291 -6.58 -5.27 4.89
N MET A 292 -7.16 -5.56 3.72
CA MET A 292 -7.08 -6.87 3.09
C MET A 292 -5.67 -7.22 2.65
N ILE A 293 -4.90 -6.24 2.14
CA ILE A 293 -3.50 -6.45 1.75
C ILE A 293 -2.67 -6.83 3.00
N GLN A 294 -2.07 -8.02 2.96
CA GLN A 294 -1.28 -8.55 4.07
C GLN A 294 0.10 -7.88 4.13
N ASN A 295 0.61 -7.61 5.33
CA ASN A 295 1.88 -6.90 5.53
C ASN A 295 3.11 -7.66 4.97
N ASP A 296 3.02 -8.99 4.95
CA ASP A 296 4.06 -9.89 4.49
C ASP A 296 4.03 -10.17 2.99
N PHE A 297 3.04 -9.64 2.26
CA PHE A 297 2.95 -9.81 0.82
C PHE A 297 3.82 -8.82 0.07
N VAL A 298 4.35 -9.30 -1.04
CA VAL A 298 5.00 -8.50 -2.06
C VAL A 298 4.01 -8.41 -3.23
N HIS A 299 3.75 -9.51 -3.92
CA HIS A 299 3.00 -9.55 -5.17
C HIS A 299 1.48 -9.43 -4.97
N ALA A 300 0.97 -10.00 -3.89
CA ALA A 300 -0.45 -10.01 -3.52
C ALA A 300 -1.39 -10.51 -4.64
N TRP A 301 -0.95 -11.52 -5.38
CA TRP A 301 -1.76 -12.14 -6.43
C TRP A 301 -2.95 -12.90 -5.82
N GLY A 302 -4.14 -12.76 -6.42
CA GLY A 302 -5.39 -13.32 -5.90
C GLY A 302 -6.14 -12.43 -4.89
N LEU A 303 -5.69 -11.19 -4.64
CA LEU A 303 -6.47 -10.20 -3.89
C LEU A 303 -7.82 -9.87 -4.57
N ASP A 304 -7.80 -9.75 -5.90
CA ASP A 304 -8.97 -9.53 -6.76
C ASP A 304 -10.11 -10.53 -6.51
N SER A 305 -9.79 -11.76 -6.13
CA SER A 305 -10.77 -12.79 -5.75
C SER A 305 -11.56 -12.45 -4.46
N ASN A 306 -11.21 -11.37 -3.76
CA ASN A 306 -11.84 -10.96 -2.51
C ASN A 306 -12.28 -9.49 -2.47
N PHE A 307 -12.09 -8.71 -3.54
CA PHE A 307 -12.52 -7.29 -3.58
C PHE A 307 -14.01 -7.10 -3.29
N TRP A 308 -14.86 -8.06 -3.67
CA TRP A 308 -16.28 -8.08 -3.33
C TRP A 308 -16.57 -7.96 -1.82
N ARG A 309 -15.62 -8.29 -0.94
CA ARG A 309 -15.78 -8.14 0.52
C ARG A 309 -15.74 -6.67 0.98
N CYS A 310 -15.31 -5.76 0.12
CA CYS A 310 -15.09 -4.35 0.44
C CYS A 310 -16.17 -3.42 -0.10
N VAL A 311 -17.34 -3.97 -0.42
CA VAL A 311 -18.55 -3.26 -0.83
C VAL A 311 -19.77 -3.98 -0.25
N ASP A 312 -20.90 -3.29 -0.17
CA ASP A 312 -22.13 -3.83 0.43
C ASP A 312 -22.89 -4.73 -0.55
N ASP A 313 -23.00 -4.29 -1.81
CA ASP A 313 -23.67 -4.98 -2.92
C ASP A 313 -22.69 -5.14 -4.10
N PRO A 314 -21.85 -6.19 -4.11
CA PRO A 314 -20.85 -6.42 -5.15
C PRO A 314 -21.41 -6.47 -6.56
N GLU A 315 -22.58 -7.06 -6.72
CA GLU A 315 -23.28 -7.22 -7.98
C GLU A 315 -23.70 -5.86 -8.57
N GLU A 316 -23.88 -4.84 -7.72
CA GLU A 316 -24.26 -3.48 -8.12
C GLU A 316 -23.11 -2.47 -8.09
N GLN A 317 -22.13 -2.66 -7.19
CA GLN A 317 -21.08 -1.68 -6.91
C GLN A 317 -19.73 -2.03 -7.54
N ILE A 318 -19.59 -3.22 -8.15
CA ILE A 318 -18.39 -3.63 -8.88
C ILE A 318 -18.67 -3.71 -10.37
N GLY A 319 -17.81 -3.09 -11.18
CA GLY A 319 -18.02 -3.14 -12.63
C GLY A 319 -16.86 -2.71 -13.50
N VAL A 320 -16.97 -3.08 -14.77
CA VAL A 320 -16.01 -2.81 -15.84
C VAL A 320 -16.62 -1.74 -16.75
N VAL A 321 -15.87 -0.66 -16.99
CA VAL A 321 -16.31 0.44 -17.86
C VAL A 321 -15.87 0.16 -19.28
N ASP A 322 -16.81 -0.23 -20.15
CA ASP A 322 -16.54 -0.66 -21.53
C ASP A 322 -16.23 0.50 -22.47
N ALA A 323 -16.86 1.65 -22.24
CA ALA A 323 -16.68 2.84 -23.07
C ALA A 323 -15.29 3.47 -22.93
N GLN A 324 -14.54 3.09 -21.89
CA GLN A 324 -13.18 3.56 -21.62
C GLN A 324 -12.32 2.33 -21.36
N TYR A 325 -11.52 1.95 -22.36
CA TYR A 325 -10.86 0.64 -22.35
C TYR A 325 -9.36 0.73 -22.60
N LEU A 326 -8.66 -0.30 -22.16
CA LEU A 326 -7.22 -0.44 -22.19
C LEU A 326 -6.78 -1.62 -23.07
N VAL A 327 -5.53 -1.60 -23.50
CA VAL A 327 -4.84 -2.74 -24.12
C VAL A 327 -3.80 -3.23 -23.12
N HIS A 328 -3.81 -4.52 -22.77
CA HIS A 328 -2.75 -5.08 -21.94
C HIS A 328 -1.55 -5.45 -22.83
N HIS A 329 -0.35 -4.96 -22.52
CA HIS A 329 0.86 -5.33 -23.27
C HIS A 329 1.57 -6.56 -22.70
N ALA A 330 1.31 -6.91 -21.44
CA ALA A 330 1.89 -8.05 -20.71
C ALA A 330 3.42 -8.06 -20.73
N VAL A 331 4.01 -6.90 -20.44
CA VAL A 331 5.46 -6.73 -20.38
C VAL A 331 5.96 -7.33 -19.07
N PRO A 332 6.87 -8.32 -19.09
CA PRO A 332 7.44 -8.85 -17.86
C PRO A 332 8.34 -7.80 -17.18
N THR A 333 7.92 -7.29 -16.02
CA THR A 333 8.60 -6.19 -15.32
C THR A 333 9.61 -6.66 -14.26
N LEU A 334 9.44 -7.88 -13.71
CA LEU A 334 10.31 -8.46 -12.68
C LEU A 334 10.87 -9.82 -13.12
N GLU A 335 12.20 -9.94 -13.15
CA GLU A 335 12.93 -11.17 -13.54
C GLU A 335 13.03 -12.20 -12.39
N GLY A 336 13.12 -13.50 -12.72
CA GLY A 336 13.47 -14.58 -11.78
C GLY A 336 12.33 -15.56 -11.42
N GLN A 337 12.44 -16.23 -10.26
CA GLN A 337 11.43 -17.20 -9.74
C GLN A 337 10.13 -16.53 -9.24
N VAL A 338 9.78 -15.36 -9.78
CA VAL A 338 8.65 -14.52 -9.39
C VAL A 338 7.34 -15.30 -9.38
N LYS A 339 7.11 -16.14 -10.40
CA LYS A 339 5.88 -16.94 -10.51
C LYS A 339 5.66 -17.89 -9.33
N ALA A 340 6.70 -18.58 -8.84
CA ALA A 340 6.56 -19.51 -7.73
C ALA A 340 6.15 -18.76 -6.45
N CYS A 341 6.82 -17.65 -6.14
CA CYS A 341 6.50 -16.80 -5.00
C CYS A 341 5.09 -16.21 -5.10
N GLN A 342 4.66 -15.79 -6.30
CA GLN A 342 3.30 -15.30 -6.55
C GLN A 342 2.24 -16.35 -6.20
N TYR A 343 2.44 -17.61 -6.63
CA TYR A 343 1.53 -18.69 -6.30
C TYR A 343 1.54 -19.03 -4.80
N GLU A 344 2.70 -19.05 -4.15
CA GLU A 344 2.80 -19.27 -2.71
C GLU A 344 2.04 -18.21 -1.90
N GLU A 345 2.22 -16.93 -2.22
CA GLU A 345 1.46 -15.83 -1.60
C GLU A 345 -0.04 -15.99 -1.82
N MET A 346 -0.47 -16.31 -3.05
CA MET A 346 -1.88 -16.53 -3.39
C MET A 346 -2.49 -17.68 -2.57
N PHE A 347 -1.79 -18.82 -2.45
CA PHE A 347 -2.27 -19.95 -1.65
C PHE A 347 -2.32 -19.61 -0.15
N ALA A 348 -1.31 -18.91 0.35
CA ALA A 348 -1.28 -18.45 1.74
C ALA A 348 -2.46 -17.51 2.03
N PHE A 349 -2.76 -16.57 1.13
CA PHE A 349 -3.90 -15.67 1.25
C PHE A 349 -5.23 -16.43 1.28
N ARG A 350 -5.47 -17.30 0.29
CA ARG A 350 -6.69 -18.12 0.21
C ARG A 350 -6.89 -18.97 1.47
N SER A 351 -5.81 -19.53 2.02
CA SER A 351 -5.83 -20.29 3.27
C SER A 351 -6.21 -19.43 4.47
N ARG A 352 -5.67 -18.20 4.58
CA ARG A 352 -6.02 -17.26 5.66
C ARG A 352 -7.49 -16.86 5.61
N VAL A 353 -7.99 -16.48 4.43
CA VAL A 353 -9.40 -16.11 4.23
C VAL A 353 -10.32 -17.29 4.56
N SER A 354 -10.03 -18.48 4.01
CA SER A 354 -10.85 -19.67 4.28
C SER A 354 -10.90 -20.06 5.76
N ARG A 355 -9.78 -19.89 6.49
CA ARG A 355 -9.75 -20.14 7.93
C ARG A 355 -10.62 -19.13 8.69
N ALA A 356 -10.49 -17.85 8.37
CA ALA A 356 -11.29 -16.79 8.99
C ALA A 356 -12.79 -17.00 8.72
N ASP A 357 -13.19 -17.33 7.49
CA ASP A 357 -14.59 -17.63 7.15
C ASP A 357 -15.15 -18.81 7.97
N LYS A 358 -14.35 -19.87 8.18
CA LYS A 358 -14.73 -21.02 9.01
C LYS A 358 -14.88 -20.65 10.48
N GLU A 359 -14.00 -19.80 11.01
CA GLU A 359 -14.08 -19.33 12.39
C GLU A 359 -15.35 -18.51 12.63
N VAL A 360 -15.72 -17.63 11.69
CA VAL A 360 -16.97 -16.87 11.73
C VAL A 360 -18.19 -17.79 11.67
N ALA A 361 -18.21 -18.75 10.73
CA ALA A 361 -19.31 -19.71 10.62
C ALA A 361 -19.48 -20.55 11.89
N ASN A 362 -18.38 -21.05 12.46
CA ASN A 362 -18.42 -21.83 13.70
C ASN A 362 -18.85 -20.98 14.90
N GLY A 363 -18.38 -19.74 15.01
CA GLY A 363 -18.79 -18.83 16.08
C GLY A 363 -20.28 -18.50 16.04
N THR A 364 -20.85 -18.35 14.85
CA THR A 364 -22.29 -18.11 14.65
C THR A 364 -23.12 -19.35 14.99
N SER A 365 -22.58 -20.56 14.73
CA SER A 365 -23.26 -21.82 15.07
C SER A 365 -23.27 -22.16 16.56
N ILE A 366 -22.42 -21.52 17.38
CA ILE A 366 -22.36 -21.72 18.84
C ILE A 366 -23.27 -20.72 19.59
N GLN A 367 -23.67 -19.63 18.93
CA GLN A 367 -24.56 -18.60 19.49
C GLN A 367 -26.04 -18.79 19.18
N ASN A 368 -26.38 -19.74 18.30
CA ASN A 368 -27.74 -20.23 18.03
C ASN A 368 -27.93 -21.62 18.62
#